data_AF-A0A2N0YWY2-F1
#
_entry.id   AF-A0A2N0YWY2-F1
#
_cell.length_a   1.000
_cell.length_b   1.000
_cell.length_c   1.000
_cell.angle_alpha   90.00
_cell.angle_beta   90.00
_cell.angle_gamma   90.00
#
_symmetry.space_group_name_H-M   'P 1'
#
loop_
_entity.id
_entity.type
_entity.pdbx_description
1 polymer ?
#
loop_
_entity_poly.entity_id
_entity_poly.type
_entity_poly.pdbx_seq_one_letter_code
_entity_poly.pdbx_strand_id
1 'polypeptide(L)'
;MLKMKKTLPSSLDAVTIKDFVAFDESSNVLVSLRQVRLVKCEKQFKWHGAVHEYLKASGNIIHSDILIIHKRIHQNHNRNLLIFENRLKKGGPFTPRDLCYYGNKLDDYGHYQKAIPIYMDF
;
A
#
# COMPACT_ATOMS: atom_id res chain seq x y z
N MET A 1 8.00 6.78 19.13
CA MET A 1 6.73 6.02 19.03
C MET A 1 6.15 5.59 20.39
N LEU A 2 6.97 5.19 21.37
CA LEU A 2 6.47 4.70 22.69
C LEU A 2 5.65 5.73 23.48
N LYS A 3 6.04 7.01 23.48
CA LYS A 3 5.31 8.09 24.16
C LYS A 3 3.89 8.29 23.60
N MET A 4 3.75 8.32 22.28
CA MET A 4 2.45 8.49 21.62
C MET A 4 1.47 7.39 22.02
N LYS A 5 1.90 6.12 22.06
CA LYS A 5 1.03 5.00 22.44
C LYS A 5 0.42 5.15 23.85
N LYS A 6 1.15 5.80 24.77
CA LYS A 6 0.70 6.03 26.16
C LYS A 6 -0.35 7.13 26.29
N THR A 7 -0.48 8.00 25.28
CA THR A 7 -1.41 9.13 25.28
C THR A 7 -2.59 8.92 24.34
N LEU A 8 -2.75 7.72 23.76
CA LEU A 8 -3.85 7.42 22.85
C LEU A 8 -5.16 7.25 23.65
N PRO A 9 -6.26 7.90 23.22
CA PRO A 9 -7.58 7.67 23.81
C PRO A 9 -8.00 6.20 23.69
N SER A 10 -8.67 5.66 24.70
CA SER A 10 -9.19 4.28 24.68
C SER A 10 -10.29 4.06 23.64
N SER A 11 -10.95 5.13 23.23
CA SER A 11 -11.97 5.17 22.18
C SER A 11 -11.40 5.07 20.76
N LEU A 12 -10.08 5.05 20.61
CA LEU A 12 -9.40 5.01 19.33
C LEU A 12 -9.38 3.61 18.72
N ASP A 13 -9.77 3.51 17.45
CA ASP A 13 -9.75 2.25 16.71
C ASP A 13 -8.48 2.11 15.85
N ALA A 14 -7.98 3.21 15.27
CA ALA A 14 -6.76 3.20 14.46
C ALA A 14 -6.01 4.55 14.45
N VAL A 15 -4.69 4.49 14.22
CA VAL A 15 -3.86 5.66 13.91
C VAL A 15 -3.34 5.52 12.49
N THR A 16 -3.47 6.60 11.73
CA THR A 16 -2.80 6.72 10.44
C THR A 16 -1.64 7.70 10.51
N ILE A 17 -0.61 7.44 9.74
CA ILE A 17 0.61 8.24 9.67
C ILE A 17 0.91 8.52 8.20
N LYS A 18 1.46 9.71 7.91
CA LYS A 18 1.87 10.06 6.56
C LYS A 18 3.26 9.47 6.30
N ASP A 19 3.39 8.78 5.18
CA ASP A 19 4.65 8.24 4.68
C ASP A 19 5.08 9.00 3.43
N PHE A 20 6.33 9.41 3.38
CA PHE A 20 6.96 9.94 2.18
C PHE A 20 7.57 8.78 1.40
N VAL A 21 7.08 8.57 0.19
CA VAL A 21 7.37 7.39 -0.62
C VAL A 21 8.13 7.70 -1.90
N ALA A 22 8.15 8.96 -2.33
CA ALA A 22 8.94 9.42 -3.46
C ALA A 22 9.54 10.80 -3.16
N PHE A 23 10.77 11.00 -3.63
CA PHE A 23 11.55 12.21 -3.47
C PHE A 23 12.14 12.63 -4.81
N ASP A 24 12.35 13.93 -5.00
CA ASP A 24 13.10 14.44 -6.14
C ASP A 24 14.63 14.33 -5.90
N GLU A 25 15.41 14.75 -6.89
CA GLU A 25 16.88 14.76 -6.83
C GLU A 25 17.43 15.65 -5.71
N SER A 26 16.67 16.67 -5.29
CA SER A 26 17.00 17.58 -4.20
C SER A 26 16.45 17.12 -2.84
N SER A 27 15.95 15.88 -2.74
CA SER A 27 15.32 15.30 -1.54
C SER A 27 14.03 15.99 -1.07
N ASN A 28 13.36 16.78 -1.93
CA ASN A 28 12.01 17.26 -1.64
C ASN A 28 11.00 16.13 -1.83
N VAL A 29 9.92 16.17 -1.05
CA VAL A 29 8.87 15.16 -1.09
C VAL A 29 8.03 15.33 -2.36
N LEU A 30 7.99 14.31 -3.21
CA LEU A 30 7.13 14.29 -4.39
C LEU A 30 5.78 13.64 -4.08
N VAL A 31 5.80 12.52 -3.35
CA VAL A 31 4.59 11.74 -3.07
C VAL A 31 4.53 11.38 -1.60
N SER A 32 3.38 11.64 -1.00
CA SER A 32 3.05 11.18 0.33
C SER A 32 1.78 10.35 0.33
N LEU A 33 1.80 9.25 1.06
CA LEU A 33 0.64 8.38 1.29
C LEU A 33 0.28 8.43 2.77
N ARG A 34 -0.97 8.14 3.11
CA ARG A 34 -1.39 7.99 4.50
C ARG A 34 -1.79 6.54 4.74
N GLN A 35 -1.06 5.87 5.64
CA GLN A 35 -1.25 4.45 5.93
C GLN A 35 -1.66 4.25 7.39
N VAL A 36 -2.45 3.20 7.62
CA VAL A 36 -2.77 2.73 8.97
C VAL A 36 -1.50 2.13 9.59
N ARG A 37 -1.11 2.63 10.77
CA ARG A 37 0.11 2.20 11.47
C ARG A 37 -0.15 1.56 12.82
N LEU A 38 -1.25 1.92 13.47
CA LEU A 38 -1.69 1.29 14.72
C LEU A 38 -3.18 0.98 14.60
N VAL A 39 -3.58 -0.14 15.18
CA VAL A 39 -4.99 -0.54 15.28
C VAL A 39 -5.26 -1.18 16.62
N LYS A 40 -6.51 -1.08 17.06
CA LYS A 40 -7.00 -1.80 18.22
C LYS A 40 -7.27 -3.27 17.86
N CYS A 41 -6.66 -4.19 18.60
CA CYS A 41 -6.70 -5.63 18.29
C CYS A 41 -8.14 -6.19 18.24
N GLU A 42 -9.01 -5.76 19.15
CA GLU A 42 -10.40 -6.23 19.24
C GLU A 42 -11.25 -5.93 18.00
N LYS A 43 -10.86 -4.94 17.18
CA LYS A 43 -11.58 -4.58 15.95
C LYS A 43 -11.33 -5.56 14.81
N GLN A 44 -10.28 -6.40 14.91
CA GLN A 44 -9.99 -7.50 13.99
C GLN A 44 -10.02 -7.12 12.50
N PHE A 45 -9.52 -5.93 12.15
CA PHE A 45 -9.46 -5.46 10.76
C PHE A 45 -8.76 -6.45 9.83
N LYS A 46 -9.13 -6.43 8.56
CA LYS A 46 -8.64 -7.38 7.56
C LYS A 46 -7.68 -6.71 6.57
N TRP A 47 -6.66 -7.48 6.20
CA TRP A 47 -5.75 -7.13 5.12
C TRP A 47 -6.40 -7.44 3.77
N HIS A 48 -6.14 -6.58 2.80
CA HIS A 48 -6.67 -6.67 1.44
C HIS A 48 -5.57 -6.38 0.43
N GLY A 49 -5.66 -6.96 -0.76
CA GLY A 49 -4.61 -6.91 -1.81
C GLY A 49 -3.58 -8.02 -1.63
N ALA A 50 -2.93 -8.48 -2.71
CA ALA A 50 -1.89 -9.52 -2.61
C ALA A 50 -0.45 -9.00 -2.73
N VAL A 51 -0.28 -7.76 -3.16
CA VAL A 51 1.03 -7.12 -3.31
C VAL A 51 1.02 -5.77 -2.62
N HIS A 52 0.09 -4.91 -3.03
CA HIS A 52 -0.16 -3.62 -2.40
C HIS A 52 -1.19 -3.81 -1.29
N GLU A 53 -0.76 -4.55 -0.27
CA GLU A 53 -1.59 -4.85 0.90
C GLU A 53 -1.98 -3.58 1.64
N TYR A 54 -3.23 -3.51 2.08
CA TYR A 54 -3.70 -2.47 2.98
C TYR A 54 -4.65 -3.05 4.01
N LEU A 55 -4.66 -2.44 5.20
CA LEU A 55 -5.58 -2.80 6.26
C LEU A 55 -6.85 -1.93 6.13
N LYS A 56 -8.01 -2.56 5.93
CA LYS A 56 -9.30 -1.85 5.85
C LYS A 56 -9.78 -1.49 7.26
N ALA A 57 -9.16 -0.46 7.83
CA ALA A 57 -9.53 0.09 9.14
C ALA A 57 -10.66 1.12 9.02
N SER A 58 -11.53 1.17 10.02
CA SER A 58 -12.67 2.07 10.11
C SER A 58 -13.01 2.39 11.57
N GLY A 59 -13.88 3.35 11.81
CA GLY A 59 -14.30 3.78 13.15
C GLY A 59 -13.61 5.07 13.57
N ASN A 60 -13.25 5.18 14.86
CA ASN A 60 -12.55 6.36 15.35
C ASN A 60 -11.08 6.29 14.94
N ILE A 61 -10.67 7.14 13.99
CA ILE A 61 -9.32 7.16 13.43
C ILE A 61 -8.70 8.53 13.68
N ILE A 62 -7.49 8.54 14.23
CA ILE A 62 -6.70 9.78 14.37
C ILE A 62 -5.61 9.81 13.31
N HIS A 63 -5.40 10.99 12.74
CA HIS A 63 -4.29 11.29 11.86
C HIS A 63 -3.16 11.88 12.71
N SER A 64 -2.08 11.12 12.88
CA SER A 64 -0.90 11.60 13.60
C SER A 64 -0.09 12.56 12.73
N ASP A 65 0.55 13.54 13.37
CA ASP A 65 1.48 14.51 12.77
C ASP A 65 2.89 13.94 12.54
N ILE A 66 3.16 12.75 13.08
CA ILE A 66 4.37 11.98 12.77
C ILE A 66 4.47 11.76 11.25
N LEU A 67 5.71 11.79 10.75
CA LEU A 67 6.08 11.48 9.38
C LEU A 67 7.02 10.28 9.35
N ILE A 68 6.83 9.38 8.38
CA ILE A 68 7.72 8.24 8.13
C ILE A 68 8.37 8.42 6.76
N ILE A 69 9.68 8.22 6.71
CA ILE A 69 10.45 8.26 5.47
C ILE A 69 11.04 6.88 5.22
N HIS A 70 10.73 6.30 4.07
CA HIS A 70 11.31 5.02 3.66
C HIS A 70 12.53 5.26 2.77
N LYS A 71 13.73 5.18 3.34
CA LYS A 71 14.99 5.12 2.56
C LYS A 71 15.27 3.68 2.16
N ARG A 72 14.60 3.21 1.11
CA ARG A 72 14.74 1.83 0.64
C ARG A 72 16.13 1.64 0.00
N ILE A 73 16.90 0.69 0.52
CA ILE A 73 18.29 0.40 0.08
C ILE A 73 18.34 -0.61 -1.08
N HIS A 74 17.29 -1.44 -1.26
CA HIS A 74 17.26 -2.47 -2.30
C HIS A 74 15.94 -2.45 -3.08
N GLN A 75 16.04 -2.57 -4.40
CA GLN A 75 14.90 -2.84 -5.27
C GLN A 75 14.78 -4.35 -5.47
N ASN A 76 13.56 -4.90 -5.35
CA ASN A 76 13.30 -6.31 -5.67
C ASN A 76 12.43 -6.31 -6.93
N HIS A 77 13.09 -6.56 -8.07
CA HIS A 77 12.56 -6.30 -9.40
C HIS A 77 11.83 -7.48 -10.04
N ASN A 78 11.20 -8.40 -9.33
CA ASN A 78 10.28 -9.30 -10.05
C ASN A 78 9.21 -9.96 -9.18
N ARG A 79 9.46 -10.04 -7.87
CA ARG A 79 8.57 -10.72 -6.93
C ARG A 79 7.09 -10.34 -7.10
N ASN A 80 6.81 -9.04 -7.24
CA ASN A 80 5.44 -8.54 -7.31
C ASN A 80 4.72 -8.93 -8.61
N LEU A 81 5.42 -8.88 -9.74
CA LEU A 81 4.89 -9.30 -11.03
C LEU A 81 4.60 -10.81 -11.00
N LEU A 82 5.53 -11.62 -10.50
CA LEU A 82 5.37 -13.07 -10.35
C LEU A 82 4.17 -13.44 -9.45
N ILE A 83 3.91 -12.68 -8.38
CA ILE A 83 2.72 -12.91 -7.53
C ILE A 83 1.43 -12.73 -8.34
N PHE A 84 1.33 -11.67 -9.15
CA PHE A 84 0.15 -11.44 -9.99
C PHE A 84 0.01 -12.51 -11.07
N GLU A 85 1.07 -12.85 -11.79
CA GLU A 85 1.03 -13.89 -12.83
C GLU A 85 0.64 -15.26 -12.26
N ASN A 86 1.15 -15.61 -11.06
CA ASN A 86 0.78 -16.85 -10.39
C ASN A 86 -0.68 -16.86 -9.92
N ARG A 87 -1.23 -15.71 -9.48
CA ARG A 87 -2.66 -15.59 -9.16
C ARG A 87 -3.52 -15.77 -10.41
N LEU A 88 -3.11 -15.17 -11.52
CA LEU A 88 -3.80 -15.27 -12.81
C LEU A 88 -3.84 -16.72 -13.29
N LYS A 89 -2.70 -17.44 -13.25
CA LYS A 89 -2.61 -18.87 -13.60
C LYS A 89 -3.49 -19.78 -12.74
N LYS A 90 -3.72 -19.41 -11.47
CA LYS A 90 -4.58 -20.15 -10.55
C LYS A 90 -6.07 -19.82 -10.72
N GLY A 91 -6.44 -18.92 -11.63
CA GLY A 91 -7.82 -18.48 -11.82
C GLY A 91 -8.37 -17.69 -10.62
N GLY A 92 -7.50 -17.10 -9.80
CA GLY A 92 -7.93 -16.31 -8.66
C GLY A 92 -8.58 -15.00 -9.10
N PRO A 93 -9.63 -14.50 -8.40
CA PRO A 93 -10.26 -13.24 -8.76
C PRO A 93 -9.29 -12.08 -8.56
N PHE A 94 -9.35 -11.13 -9.50
CA PHE A 94 -8.68 -9.82 -9.39
C PHE A 94 -9.73 -8.77 -9.07
N THR A 95 -9.45 -7.95 -8.07
CA THR A 95 -10.18 -6.70 -7.89
C THR A 95 -9.73 -5.69 -8.95
N PRO A 96 -10.54 -4.66 -9.26
CA PRO A 96 -10.10 -3.61 -10.19
C PRO A 96 -8.81 -2.91 -9.73
N ARG A 97 -8.59 -2.80 -8.41
CA ARG A 97 -7.33 -2.33 -7.82
C ARG A 97 -6.17 -3.30 -8.09
N ASP A 98 -6.39 -4.61 -7.97
CA ASP A 98 -5.36 -5.59 -8.33
C ASP A 98 -4.97 -5.47 -9.81
N LEU A 99 -5.95 -5.27 -10.71
CA LEU A 99 -5.71 -5.09 -12.14
C LEU A 99 -4.90 -3.83 -12.43
N CYS A 100 -5.28 -2.68 -11.85
CA CYS A 100 -4.51 -1.44 -12.00
C CYS A 100 -3.05 -1.62 -11.53
N TYR A 101 -2.81 -2.24 -10.37
CA TYR A 101 -1.45 -2.49 -9.92
C TYR A 101 -0.69 -3.53 -10.76
N TYR A 102 -1.39 -4.53 -11.29
CA TYR A 102 -0.79 -5.51 -12.20
C TYR A 102 -0.39 -4.86 -13.53
N GLY A 103 -1.26 -4.02 -14.10
CA GLY A 103 -0.95 -3.18 -15.27
C GLY A 103 0.28 -2.32 -15.04
N ASN A 104 0.33 -1.60 -13.91
CA ASN A 104 1.51 -0.77 -13.55
C ASN A 104 2.78 -1.63 -13.45
N LYS A 105 2.67 -2.86 -12.91
CA LYS A 105 3.78 -3.80 -12.84
C LYS A 105 4.13 -4.44 -14.18
N LEU A 106 3.29 -4.40 -15.19
CA LEU A 106 3.67 -4.82 -16.54
C LEU A 106 4.38 -3.67 -17.26
N ASP A 107 3.84 -2.46 -17.11
CA ASP A 107 4.41 -1.23 -17.67
C ASP A 107 5.82 -0.94 -17.13
N ASP A 108 6.00 -1.02 -15.81
CA ASP A 108 7.30 -0.88 -15.12
C ASP A 108 8.39 -1.81 -15.69
N TYR A 109 8.00 -2.93 -16.31
CA TYR A 109 8.89 -3.95 -16.88
C TYR A 109 8.88 -3.99 -18.41
N GLY A 110 8.23 -3.02 -19.06
CA GLY A 110 8.16 -2.91 -20.51
C GLY A 110 7.24 -3.92 -21.19
N HIS A 111 6.34 -4.59 -20.46
CA HIS A 111 5.35 -5.52 -21.01
C HIS A 111 4.10 -4.79 -21.52
N TYR A 112 4.28 -3.77 -22.36
CA TYR A 112 3.22 -2.84 -22.79
C TYR A 112 2.03 -3.55 -23.45
N GLN A 113 2.29 -4.54 -24.31
CA GLN A 113 1.22 -5.31 -25.00
C GLN A 113 0.28 -6.04 -24.02
N LYS A 114 0.80 -6.46 -22.85
CA LYS A 114 -0.01 -7.05 -21.79
C LYS A 114 -0.69 -6.00 -20.91
N ALA A 115 -0.05 -4.83 -20.73
CA ALA A 115 -0.56 -3.76 -19.87
C ALA A 115 -1.76 -3.01 -20.49
N ILE A 116 -1.71 -2.74 -21.80
CA ILE A 116 -2.77 -2.01 -22.54
C ILE A 116 -4.17 -2.59 -22.32
N PRO A 117 -4.45 -3.89 -22.57
CA PRO A 117 -5.80 -4.42 -22.37
C PRO A 117 -6.26 -4.30 -20.93
N ILE A 118 -5.36 -4.48 -19.94
CA ILE A 118 -5.70 -4.34 -18.52
C ILE A 118 -6.15 -2.92 -18.16
N TYR A 119 -5.55 -1.90 -18.78
CA TYR A 119 -5.96 -0.52 -18.58
C TYR A 119 -7.26 -0.15 -19.32
N MET A 120 -7.60 -0.86 -20.38
CA MET A 120 -8.82 -0.64 -21.17
C MET A 120 -10.05 -1.34 -20.58
N ASP A 121 -9.85 -2.41 -19.81
CA ASP A 121 -10.92 -3.15 -19.13
C ASP A 121 -11.48 -2.43 -17.88
N PHE A 122 -10.97 -1.24 -17.55
CA PHE A 122 -11.35 -0.46 -16.36
C PHE A 122 -12.17 0.79 -16.71
#